data_AF-A0A9Q0F1N8-F1
#
_entry.id   AF-A0A9Q0F1N8-F1
#
_cell.length_a   1.000
_cell.length_b   1.000
_cell.length_c   1.000
_cell.angle_alpha   90.00
_cell.angle_beta   90.00
_cell.angle_gamma   90.00
#
_symmetry.space_group_name_H-M   'P 1'
#
loop_
_entity.id
_entity.type
_entity.pdbx_description
1 polymer ?
#
loop_
_entity_poly.entity_id
_entity_poly.type
_entity_poly.pdbx_seq_one_letter_code
_entity_poly.pdbx_strand_id
1 'polypeptide(L)'
;MKAGLFWSTILPHLTKGPLRTLKVAEPDKILLSSLFEIETFWFEGGGRFLLGANQPSTADLILVCELMQLEDRNRILSPYKKVQQWMEDTREATQPHFDEVHRYLSEIKKRLQKKRTLDGKSETESNLNPKVASKI
;
A
#
# COMPACT_ATOMS: atom_id res chain seq x y z
N MET A 1 17.58 -1.71 8.40
CA MET A 1 16.76 -2.18 7.27
C MET A 1 15.31 -2.20 7.71
N LYS A 2 14.47 -1.27 7.22
CA LYS A 2 13.01 -1.35 7.42
C LYS A 2 12.49 -2.30 6.34
N ALA A 3 11.93 -3.44 6.75
CA ALA A 3 11.25 -4.35 5.82
C ALA A 3 10.15 -3.57 5.08
N GLY A 4 10.03 -3.78 3.76
CA GLY A 4 9.05 -3.11 2.91
C GLY A 4 7.65 -3.12 3.50
N LEU A 5 6.90 -2.03 3.30
CA LEU A 5 5.57 -1.80 3.89
C LEU A 5 4.57 -2.89 3.48
N PHE A 6 4.79 -3.54 2.34
CA PHE A 6 4.07 -4.72 1.90
C PHE A 6 4.13 -5.89 2.90
N TRP A 7 5.35 -6.25 3.35
CA TRP A 7 5.53 -7.36 4.30
C TRP A 7 5.03 -7.02 5.70
N SER A 8 5.19 -5.78 6.15
CA SER A 8 4.69 -5.36 7.47
C SER A 8 3.17 -5.33 7.56
N THR A 9 2.48 -5.23 6.42
CA THR A 9 1.02 -5.32 6.35
C THR A 9 0.57 -6.77 6.19
N ILE A 10 1.13 -7.53 5.23
CA ILE A 10 0.68 -8.90 4.92
C ILE A 10 1.12 -9.94 5.95
N LEU A 11 2.33 -9.82 6.50
CA LEU A 11 2.87 -10.83 7.41
C LEU A 11 2.05 -10.94 8.72
N PRO A 12 1.64 -9.84 9.38
CA PRO A 12 0.77 -9.95 10.55
C PRO A 12 -0.64 -10.46 10.23
N HIS A 13 -1.12 -10.28 8.99
CA HIS A 13 -2.39 -10.89 8.53
C HIS A 13 -2.30 -12.43 8.44
N LEU A 14 -1.12 -12.98 8.10
CA LEU A 14 -0.87 -14.43 8.08
C LEU A 14 -0.62 -15.00 9.48
N THR A 15 -0.01 -14.23 10.39
CA THR A 15 0.42 -14.72 11.72
C THR A 15 -0.57 -14.44 12.86
N LYS A 16 -1.77 -13.91 12.58
CA LYS A 16 -2.77 -13.48 13.60
C LYS A 16 -2.22 -12.45 14.60
N GLY A 17 -1.13 -11.76 14.27
CA GLY A 17 -0.58 -10.70 15.12
C GLY A 17 -1.47 -9.45 15.09
N PRO A 18 -1.48 -8.63 16.15
CA PRO A 18 -2.21 -7.36 16.13
C PRO A 18 -1.62 -6.46 15.05
N LEU A 19 -2.36 -6.22 13.97
CA LEU A 19 -1.96 -5.22 13.00
C LEU A 19 -2.19 -3.87 13.66
N ARG A 20 -1.08 -3.14 13.88
CA ARG A 20 -1.14 -1.74 14.31
C ARG A 20 -2.15 -1.01 13.45
N THR A 21 -3.17 -0.45 14.10
CA THR A 21 -4.02 0.57 13.51
C THR A 21 -3.13 1.78 13.26
N LEU A 22 -2.51 1.84 12.07
CA LEU A 22 -1.86 3.04 11.60
C LEU A 22 -2.99 4.04 11.34
N LYS A 23 -3.35 4.79 12.39
CA LYS A 23 -4.00 6.09 12.26
C LYS A 23 -3.28 6.79 11.11
N VAL A 24 -4.01 7.23 10.07
CA VAL A 24 -3.45 7.83 8.84
C VAL A 24 -2.54 8.97 9.27
N ALA A 25 -1.27 8.64 9.46
CA ALA A 25 -0.25 9.58 9.86
C ALA A 25 0.04 10.43 8.64
N GLU A 26 0.47 11.67 8.86
CA GLU A 26 1.11 12.40 7.79
C GLU A 26 2.19 11.52 7.15
N PRO A 27 2.39 11.59 5.82
CA PRO A 27 3.47 10.86 5.18
C PRO A 27 4.76 11.16 5.93
N ASP A 28 5.42 10.11 6.42
CA ASP A 28 6.65 10.27 7.20
C ASP A 28 7.65 11.12 6.40
N LYS A 29 8.36 12.03 7.07
CA LYS A 29 9.35 12.93 6.44
C LYS A 29 10.33 12.18 5.53
N ILE A 30 10.64 10.93 5.87
CA ILE A 30 11.50 10.04 5.08
C ILE A 30 10.87 9.75 3.71
N LEU A 31 9.58 9.40 3.66
CA LEU A 31 8.88 9.12 2.40
C LEU A 31 8.88 10.33 1.48
N LEU A 32 8.58 11.52 2.03
CA LEU A 32 8.58 12.76 1.26
C LEU A 32 9.98 13.12 0.74
N SER A 33 11.02 12.91 1.56
CA SER A 33 12.42 13.11 1.15
C SER A 33 12.81 12.13 0.04
N SER A 34 12.44 10.86 0.15
CA SER A 34 12.72 9.85 -0.88
C SER A 34 12.00 10.15 -2.19
N LEU A 35 10.73 10.59 -2.15
CA LEU A 35 10.00 11.00 -3.35
C LEU A 35 10.64 12.21 -4.02
N PHE A 36 11.13 13.17 -3.22
CA PHE A 36 11.86 14.32 -3.74
C PHE A 36 13.17 13.91 -4.42
N GLU A 37 13.94 13.01 -3.81
CA GLU A 37 15.16 12.46 -4.42
C GLU A 37 14.86 11.73 -5.72
N ILE A 38 13.81 10.90 -5.77
CA ILE A 38 13.39 10.19 -7.01
C ILE A 38 13.09 11.21 -8.12
N GLU A 39 12.27 12.23 -7.84
CA GLU A 39 11.85 13.26 -8.80
C GLU A 39 13.04 14.10 -9.34
N THR A 40 14.03 14.36 -8.50
CA THR A 40 15.10 15.33 -8.79
C THR A 40 16.38 14.70 -9.30
N PHE A 41 16.78 13.55 -8.74
CA PHE A 41 18.08 12.92 -9.01
C PHE A 41 17.96 11.66 -9.85
N TRP A 42 16.99 10.78 -9.55
CA TRP A 42 16.95 9.44 -10.16
C TRP A 42 16.39 9.40 -11.60
N PHE A 43 15.82 10.51 -12.09
CA PHE A 43 15.37 10.67 -13.47
C PHE A 43 16.33 11.50 -14.34
N GLU A 44 17.59 11.63 -13.93
CA GLU A 44 18.62 12.22 -14.77
C GLU A 44 18.93 11.33 -15.99
N GLY A 45 19.33 11.93 -17.12
CA GLY A 45 19.73 11.19 -18.32
C GLY A 45 18.67 11.04 -19.43
N GLY A 46 17.47 11.60 -19.26
CA GLY A 46 16.49 11.77 -20.34
C GLY A 46 15.71 10.53 -20.78
N GLY A 47 15.99 9.36 -20.20
CA GLY A 47 15.18 8.16 -20.36
C GLY A 47 13.88 8.18 -19.57
N ARG A 48 13.02 7.19 -19.84
CA ARG A 48 11.68 7.05 -19.23
C ARG A 48 11.69 6.37 -17.86
N PHE A 49 12.76 5.66 -17.54
CA PHE A 49 12.90 4.84 -16.33
C PHE A 49 14.06 5.34 -15.46
N LEU A 50 14.19 4.76 -14.26
CA LEU A 50 15.25 5.13 -13.33
C LEU A 50 16.63 5.07 -14.01
N LEU A 51 17.52 5.99 -13.62
CA LEU A 51 18.87 6.14 -14.18
C LEU A 51 18.90 6.53 -15.67
N GLY A 52 17.82 7.10 -16.19
CA GLY A 52 17.74 7.52 -17.59
C GLY A 52 17.66 6.33 -18.56
N ALA A 53 17.17 5.18 -18.10
CA ALA A 53 17.01 3.99 -18.93
C ALA A 53 15.80 4.11 -19.89
N ASN A 54 15.89 3.40 -21.02
CA ASN A 54 14.82 3.33 -22.03
C ASN A 54 13.88 2.12 -21.84
N GLN A 55 14.19 1.22 -20.90
CA GLN A 55 13.39 0.04 -20.54
C GLN A 55 13.34 -0.09 -19.02
N PRO A 56 12.24 -0.60 -18.43
CA PRO A 56 12.14 -0.76 -16.99
C PRO A 56 13.08 -1.86 -16.50
N SER A 57 13.65 -1.64 -15.32
CA SER A 57 14.42 -2.63 -14.56
C SER A 57 13.60 -3.21 -13.40
N THR A 58 14.17 -4.19 -12.70
CA THR A 58 13.58 -4.69 -11.45
C THR A 58 13.42 -3.60 -10.38
N ALA A 59 14.30 -2.59 -10.36
CA ALA A 59 14.20 -1.48 -9.42
C ALA A 59 12.93 -0.64 -9.68
N ASP A 60 12.62 -0.41 -10.96
CA ASP A 60 11.40 0.29 -11.37
C ASP A 60 10.16 -0.45 -10.89
N LEU A 61 10.08 -1.75 -11.20
CA LEU A 61 8.93 -2.57 -10.84
C LEU A 61 8.70 -2.63 -9.32
N ILE A 62 9.77 -2.88 -8.53
CA ILE A 62 9.66 -2.97 -7.06
C ILE A 62 9.15 -1.66 -6.46
N LEU A 63 9.75 -0.53 -6.84
CA LEU A 63 9.39 0.76 -6.25
C LEU A 63 7.98 1.20 -6.65
N VAL A 64 7.61 1.02 -7.92
CA VAL A 64 6.26 1.33 -8.40
C VAL A 64 5.22 0.47 -7.68
N CYS A 65 5.48 -0.81 -7.42
CA CYS A 65 4.59 -1.67 -6.63
C CYS A 65 4.37 -1.12 -5.21
N GLU A 66 5.44 -0.74 -4.50
CA GLU A 66 5.33 -0.20 -3.14
C GLU A 66 4.55 1.13 -3.13
N LEU A 67 4.79 2.03 -4.10
CA LEU A 67 4.06 3.29 -4.22
C LEU A 67 2.57 3.07 -4.57
N MET A 68 2.25 2.05 -5.36
CA MET A 68 0.88 1.73 -5.74
C MET A 68 0.03 1.29 -4.53
N GLN A 69 0.68 0.76 -3.50
CA GLN A 69 0.05 0.18 -2.31
C GLN A 69 -0.05 1.16 -1.13
N LEU A 70 0.54 2.36 -1.24
CA LEU A 70 0.42 3.41 -0.24
C LEU A 70 -1.05 3.78 0.00
N GLU A 71 -1.40 3.96 1.27
CA GLU A 71 -2.66 4.60 1.63
C GLU A 71 -2.56 6.09 1.31
N ASP A 72 -3.67 6.68 0.83
CA ASP A 72 -3.71 8.10 0.47
C ASP A 72 -2.68 8.52 -0.60
N ARG A 73 -2.29 7.56 -1.45
CA ARG A 73 -1.34 7.71 -2.56
C ARG A 73 -1.58 8.98 -3.37
N ASN A 74 -2.83 9.27 -3.72
CA ASN A 74 -3.15 10.42 -4.56
C ASN A 74 -2.78 11.75 -3.90
N ARG A 75 -3.00 11.91 -2.58
CA ARG A 75 -2.57 13.11 -1.86
C ARG A 75 -1.05 13.18 -1.80
N ILE A 76 -0.40 12.09 -1.40
CA ILE A 76 1.05 12.01 -1.21
C ILE A 76 1.81 12.29 -2.51
N LEU A 77 1.38 11.66 -3.61
CA LEU A 77 2.06 11.76 -4.91
C LEU A 77 1.68 13.01 -5.70
N SER A 78 0.63 13.74 -5.32
CA SER A 78 0.15 14.91 -6.08
C SER A 78 1.23 15.92 -6.48
N PRO A 79 2.27 16.23 -5.66
CA PRO A 79 3.32 17.18 -6.03
C PRO A 79 4.40 16.60 -6.96
N TYR A 80 4.50 15.27 -7.09
CA TYR A 80 5.60 14.57 -7.75
C TYR A 80 5.14 14.07 -9.13
N LYS A 81 5.27 14.92 -10.16
CA LYS A 81 4.70 14.67 -11.49
C LYS A 81 5.54 13.68 -12.29
N LYS A 82 6.87 13.75 -12.19
CA LYS A 82 7.74 12.78 -12.85
C LYS A 82 7.57 11.40 -12.25
N VAL A 83 7.46 11.31 -10.92
CA VAL A 83 7.16 10.03 -10.25
C VAL A 83 5.84 9.44 -10.75
N GLN A 84 4.78 10.25 -10.86
CA GLN A 84 3.48 9.77 -11.38
C GLN A 84 3.60 9.26 -12.83
N GLN A 85 4.28 9.99 -13.72
CA GLN A 85 4.47 9.55 -15.10
C GLN A 85 5.30 8.26 -15.18
N TRP A 86 6.38 8.18 -14.43
CA TRP A 86 7.24 7.00 -14.37
C TRP A 86 6.49 5.76 -13.84
N MET A 87 5.60 5.93 -12.87
CA MET A 87 4.73 4.86 -12.39
C MET A 87 3.81 4.32 -13.51
N GLU A 88 3.25 5.21 -14.32
CA GLU A 88 2.42 4.80 -15.45
C GLU A 88 3.25 4.14 -16.55
N ASP A 89 4.39 4.73 -16.92
CA ASP A 89 5.32 4.16 -17.90
C ASP A 89 5.76 2.73 -17.52
N THR A 90 6.04 2.51 -16.23
CA THR A 90 6.41 1.19 -15.70
C THR A 90 5.23 0.21 -15.74
N ARG A 91 4.02 0.67 -15.37
CA ARG A 91 2.80 -0.14 -15.46
C ARG A 91 2.50 -0.56 -16.89
N GLU A 92 2.60 0.37 -17.85
CA GLU A 92 2.36 0.12 -19.28
C GLU A 92 3.37 -0.87 -19.84
N ALA A 93 4.66 -0.67 -19.56
CA ALA A 93 5.74 -1.54 -20.05
C ALA A 93 5.69 -2.96 -19.47
N THR A 94 4.94 -3.18 -18.38
CA THR A 94 4.83 -4.48 -17.69
C THR A 94 3.42 -5.08 -17.75
N GLN A 95 2.56 -4.55 -18.63
CA GLN A 95 1.28 -5.17 -18.95
C GLN A 95 1.43 -6.54 -19.63
N PRO A 96 0.47 -7.48 -19.44
CA PRO A 96 -0.73 -7.35 -18.59
C PRO A 96 -0.47 -7.69 -17.10
N HIS A 97 0.68 -8.28 -16.80
CA HIS A 97 0.95 -8.93 -15.51
C HIS A 97 0.91 -7.96 -14.32
N PHE A 98 1.33 -6.71 -14.54
CA PHE A 98 1.22 -5.67 -13.51
C PHE A 98 -0.22 -5.52 -13.00
N ASP A 99 -1.18 -5.37 -13.92
CA ASP A 99 -2.59 -5.16 -13.57
C ASP A 99 -3.22 -6.42 -12.96
N GLU A 100 -2.88 -7.59 -13.48
CA GLU A 100 -3.36 -8.87 -12.95
C GLU A 100 -2.97 -9.05 -11.48
N VAL A 101 -1.69 -8.89 -11.15
CA VAL A 101 -1.18 -9.06 -9.79
C VAL A 101 -1.78 -8.02 -8.85
N HIS A 102 -1.81 -6.74 -9.25
CA HIS A 102 -2.37 -5.69 -8.40
C HIS A 102 -3.88 -5.83 -8.18
N ARG A 103 -4.62 -6.38 -9.15
CA ARG A 103 -6.04 -6.74 -8.98
C ARG A 103 -6.19 -7.81 -7.89
N TYR A 104 -5.43 -8.91 -7.97
CA TYR A 104 -5.50 -9.98 -6.96
C TYR A 104 -5.13 -9.48 -5.57
N LEU A 105 -4.06 -8.67 -5.46
CA LEU A 105 -3.65 -8.07 -4.18
C LEU A 105 -4.74 -7.16 -3.59
N SER A 106 -5.42 -6.36 -4.42
CA SER A 106 -6.55 -5.52 -4.00
C SER A 106 -7.73 -6.35 -3.49
N GLU A 107 -8.06 -7.45 -4.16
CA GLU A 107 -9.11 -8.37 -3.71
C GLU A 107 -8.77 -9.02 -2.38
N ILE A 108 -7.52 -9.47 -2.20
CA ILE A 108 -7.04 -10.03 -0.93
C ILE A 108 -7.15 -8.99 0.18
N LYS A 109 -6.71 -7.74 -0.06
CA LYS A 109 -6.84 -6.64 0.91
C LYS A 109 -8.29 -6.42 1.32
N LYS A 110 -9.23 -6.37 0.37
CA LYS A 110 -10.67 -6.21 0.64
C LYS A 110 -11.24 -7.37 1.47
N ARG A 111 -10.88 -8.61 1.15
CA ARG A 111 -11.31 -9.81 1.90
C ARG A 111 -10.81 -9.76 3.35
N LEU A 112 -9.54 -9.38 3.55
CA LEU A 112 -8.96 -9.23 4.88
C LEU A 112 -9.64 -8.12 5.68
N GLN A 113 -9.94 -6.98 5.05
CA GLN A 113 -10.67 -5.88 5.71
C GLN A 113 -12.10 -6.28 6.10
N LYS A 114 -12.83 -6.97 5.22
CA LYS A 114 -14.20 -7.45 5.50
C LYS A 114 -14.23 -8.45 6.67
N LYS A 115 -13.24 -9.35 6.76
CA LYS A 115 -13.17 -10.29 7.88
C LYS A 115 -13.02 -9.55 9.22
N ARG A 116 -12.18 -8.51 9.26
CA ARG A 116 -11.97 -7.70 10.48
C ARG A 116 -13.22 -6.94 10.93
N THR A 117 -14.02 -6.41 10.00
CA THR A 117 -15.26 -5.70 10.37
C THR A 117 -16.32 -6.65 10.90
N LEU A 118 -16.34 -7.91 10.44
CA LEU A 118 -17.22 -8.96 10.96
C LEU A 118 -16.77 -9.43 12.35
N ASP A 119 -15.48 -9.71 12.54
CA ASP A 119 -14.92 -10.16 13.82
C ASP A 119 -15.12 -9.08 14.92
N GLY A 120 -14.85 -7.80 14.60
CA GLY A 120 -15.06 -6.68 15.54
C GLY A 120 -16.54 -6.40 15.87
N LYS A 121 -17.48 -6.73 14.97
CA LYS A 121 -18.92 -6.63 15.27
C LYS A 121 -19.38 -7.73 16.22
N SER A 122 -18.84 -8.94 16.07
CA SER A 122 -19.23 -10.08 16.91
C SER A 122 -18.85 -9.90 18.39
N GLU A 123 -17.72 -9.25 18.68
CA GLU A 123 -17.29 -8.91 20.06
C GLU A 123 -18.09 -7.75 20.68
N THR A 124 -18.63 -6.85 19.84
CA THR A 124 -19.44 -5.72 20.30
C THR A 124 -20.88 -6.15 20.58
N GLU A 125 -21.43 -7.06 19.77
CA GLU A 125 -22.79 -7.62 19.96
C GLU A 125 -22.85 -8.64 21.12
N SER A 126 -21.76 -9.36 21.43
CA SER A 126 -21.71 -10.26 22.60
C SER A 126 -21.64 -9.53 23.94
N ASN A 127 -21.21 -8.27 23.97
CA ASN A 127 -21.13 -7.45 25.19
C ASN A 127 -22.40 -6.65 25.51
N LEU A 128 -23.44 -6.73 24.67
CA LEU A 128 -24.73 -6.04 24.89
C LEU A 128 -25.85 -6.94 25.43
N ASN A 129 -25.53 -8.14 25.94
CA ASN A 129 -26.56 -9.03 26.46
C ASN A 129 -26.25 -9.59 27.87
N PRO A 130 -26.57 -8.85 28.95
CA PRO A 130 -26.97 -9.50 30.19
C PRO A 130 -28.40 -10.02 29.99
N LYS A 131 -28.52 -11.36 30.00
CA LYS A 131 -29.78 -12.09 29.94
C LYS A 131 -30.85 -11.51 30.89
N VAL A 132 -32.03 -11.36 30.30
CA VAL A 132 -33.33 -11.10 30.88
C VAL A 132 -33.71 -12.12 31.98
N ALA A 133 -34.32 -11.59 33.05
CA ALA A 133 -35.30 -12.17 33.98
C ALA A 133 -34.92 -13.34 34.91
N SER A 134 -35.16 -13.12 36.21
CA SER A 134 -35.97 -14.04 37.01
C SER A 134 -36.88 -13.25 37.95
N LYS A 135 -38.19 -13.48 37.81
CA LYS A 135 -39.24 -13.12 38.76
C LYS A 135 -39.14 -14.02 40.01
N ILE A 136 -39.41 -13.44 41.17
CA ILE A 136 -40.44 -13.74 42.20
C ILE A 136 -39.89 -13.23 43.53
#